data_AF-A0A158C0X3-F1
#
_entry.id   AF-A0A158C0X3-F1
#
_cell.length_a   1.000
_cell.length_b   1.000
_cell.length_c   1.000
_cell.angle_alpha   90.00
_cell.angle_beta   90.00
_cell.angle_gamma   90.00
#
_symmetry.space_group_name_H-M   'P 1'
#
loop_
_entity.id
_entity.type
_entity.pdbx_description
1 polymer ?
#
loop_
_entity_poly.entity_id
_entity_poly.type
_entity_poly.pdbx_seq_one_letter_code
_entity_poly.pdbx_strand_id
1 'polypeptide(L)'
;MKVSGRKTGSALSHAPVNWNAVNWRKVERNVRGMQIRIAKATREGDWRRVKALQRMLTRTLSAKLYAIRRVTQNQGARTAGVDCELWDSPESRWEAIGRLKRRGYKPLPLRRVFIPKANGKERPLGIPTMRDRAMQALYLLALEPVAKSTSDPNSYGFRINRSTADAMGQVRACTSRRNSSRWVLEADIKGCFDHINHDWLENHVPMDREILRKWLKAGLIYKGQLQATEAGTPQGGIITPPTTEQTAA
;
A
#
# COMPACT_ATOMS: atom_id res chain seq x y z
N MET A 1 -5.22 -18.81 58.04
CA MET A 1 -4.52 -18.78 56.73
C MET A 1 -5.30 -17.85 55.79
N LYS A 2 -4.74 -16.69 55.44
CA LYS A 2 -5.36 -15.73 54.50
C LYS A 2 -5.11 -16.21 53.07
N VAL A 3 -6.17 -16.63 52.37
CA VAL A 3 -6.12 -16.98 50.95
C VAL A 3 -6.04 -15.69 50.15
N SER A 4 -4.88 -15.39 49.58
CA SER A 4 -4.68 -14.20 48.74
C SER A 4 -5.43 -14.39 47.41
N GLY A 5 -6.40 -13.51 47.15
CA GLY A 5 -7.11 -13.47 45.87
C GLY A 5 -6.15 -13.22 44.70
N ARG A 6 -6.11 -14.16 43.74
CA ARG A 6 -5.48 -13.93 42.44
C ARG A 6 -6.28 -12.84 41.72
N LYS A 7 -5.69 -11.65 41.60
CA LYS A 7 -6.16 -10.62 40.66
C LYS A 7 -6.04 -11.20 39.25
N THR A 8 -7.18 -11.50 38.63
CA THR A 8 -7.30 -11.78 37.21
C THR A 8 -6.90 -10.53 36.43
N GLY A 9 -5.66 -10.51 35.93
CA GLY A 9 -5.18 -9.47 35.05
C GLY A 9 -6.03 -9.45 33.77
N SER A 10 -6.82 -8.40 33.60
CA SER A 10 -7.59 -8.10 32.38
C SER A 10 -6.68 -8.15 31.14
N ALA A 11 -7.14 -8.78 30.06
CA ALA A 11 -6.44 -8.94 28.78
C ALA A 11 -6.06 -7.62 28.08
N LEU A 12 -6.36 -6.47 28.68
CA LEU A 12 -6.00 -5.12 28.25
C LEU A 12 -4.63 -4.64 28.77
N SER A 13 -3.98 -5.37 29.69
CA SER A 13 -2.73 -4.94 30.35
C SER A 13 -1.46 -4.93 29.47
N HIS A 14 -1.57 -5.34 28.19
CA HIS A 14 -0.44 -5.42 27.25
C HIS A 14 -0.58 -4.54 26.01
N ALA A 15 -1.49 -3.56 26.02
CA ALA A 15 -1.50 -2.54 24.98
C ALA A 15 -0.26 -1.62 25.16
N PRO A 16 0.55 -1.39 24.12
CA PRO A 16 1.66 -0.46 24.24
C PRO A 16 1.14 0.93 24.62
N VAL A 17 1.83 1.59 25.55
CA VAL A 17 1.44 2.92 26.07
C VAL A 17 1.99 4.04 25.17
N ASN A 18 3.12 3.79 24.52
CA ASN A 18 3.78 4.72 23.61
C ASN A 18 4.46 3.99 22.44
N TRP A 19 4.97 4.75 21.47
CA TRP A 19 5.60 4.22 20.25
C TRP A 19 6.84 3.35 20.54
N ASN A 20 7.64 3.70 21.55
CA ASN A 20 8.88 2.99 21.88
C ASN A 20 8.60 1.66 22.60
N ALA A 21 7.48 1.55 23.31
CA ALA A 21 7.04 0.33 24.00
C ALA A 21 6.37 -0.69 23.05
N VAL A 22 6.27 -0.40 21.74
CA VAL A 22 5.64 -1.30 20.77
C VAL A 22 6.48 -2.56 20.56
N ASN A 23 5.91 -3.72 20.88
CA ASN A 23 6.50 -5.00 20.50
C ASN A 23 6.29 -5.26 19.00
N TRP A 24 7.26 -4.85 18.19
CA TRP A 24 7.22 -4.95 16.73
C TRP A 24 7.09 -6.39 16.22
N ARG A 25 7.72 -7.36 16.87
CA ARG A 25 7.61 -8.78 16.51
C ARG A 25 6.17 -9.28 16.64
N LYS A 26 5.46 -8.85 17.70
CA LYS A 26 4.02 -9.18 17.88
C LYS A 26 3.16 -8.49 16.83
N VAL A 27 3.43 -7.22 16.52
CA VAL A 27 2.73 -6.46 15.48
C VAL A 27 2.85 -7.15 14.11
N GLU A 28 4.07 -7.47 13.71
CA GLU A 28 4.38 -8.15 12.44
C GLU A 28 3.72 -9.51 12.35
N ARG A 29 3.78 -10.31 13.42
CA ARG A 29 3.11 -11.62 13.48
C ARG A 29 1.60 -11.51 13.30
N ASN A 30 0.96 -10.54 13.96
CA ASN A 30 -0.48 -10.34 13.86
C ASN A 30 -0.90 -9.93 12.45
N VAL A 31 -0.18 -8.99 11.83
CA VAL A 31 -0.44 -8.55 10.45
C VAL A 31 -0.23 -9.71 9.48
N ARG A 32 0.89 -10.44 9.58
CA ARG A 32 1.18 -11.60 8.73
C ARG A 32 0.12 -12.70 8.87
N GLY A 33 -0.32 -12.99 10.10
CA GLY A 33 -1.39 -13.99 10.35
C GLY A 33 -2.70 -13.61 9.65
N MET A 34 -3.08 -12.34 9.70
CA MET A 34 -4.25 -11.83 8.97
C MET A 34 -4.05 -11.89 7.45
N GLN A 35 -2.88 -11.53 6.95
CA GLN A 35 -2.56 -11.60 5.52
C GLN A 35 -2.62 -13.04 4.98
N ILE A 36 -2.13 -14.02 5.73
CA ILE A 36 -2.25 -15.45 5.38
C ILE A 36 -3.72 -15.88 5.28
N ARG A 37 -4.56 -15.45 6.22
CA ARG A 37 -6.01 -15.73 6.19
C ARG A 37 -6.69 -15.12 4.98
N ILE A 38 -6.32 -13.89 4.60
CA ILE A 38 -6.81 -13.23 3.39
C ILE A 38 -6.40 -14.04 2.16
N ALA A 39 -5.10 -14.36 2.00
CA ALA A 39 -4.61 -15.15 0.87
C ALA A 39 -5.29 -16.52 0.76
N LYS A 40 -5.53 -17.20 1.89
CA LYS A 40 -6.26 -18.46 1.92
C LYS A 40 -7.71 -18.29 1.41
N ALA A 41 -8.43 -17.31 1.93
CA ALA A 41 -9.80 -17.03 1.48
C ALA A 41 -9.87 -16.62 -0.01
N THR A 42 -8.85 -15.91 -0.51
CA THR A 42 -8.74 -15.58 -1.95
C THR A 42 -8.60 -16.83 -2.80
N ARG A 43 -7.74 -17.79 -2.40
CA ARG A 43 -7.57 -19.07 -3.14
C ARG A 43 -8.84 -19.92 -3.11
N GLU A 44 -9.63 -19.84 -2.05
CA GLU A 44 -10.92 -20.51 -1.90
C GLU A 44 -12.05 -19.81 -2.68
N GLY A 45 -11.81 -18.64 -3.28
CA GLY A 45 -12.83 -17.85 -3.99
C GLY A 45 -13.87 -17.18 -3.09
N ASP A 46 -13.69 -17.20 -1.76
CA ASP A 46 -14.65 -16.62 -0.81
C ASP A 46 -14.44 -15.10 -0.66
N TRP A 47 -14.94 -14.36 -1.66
CA TRP A 47 -14.83 -12.90 -1.70
C TRP A 47 -15.57 -12.18 -0.57
N ARG A 48 -16.61 -12.79 0.03
CA ARG A 48 -17.30 -12.23 1.19
C ARG A 48 -16.38 -12.25 2.40
N ARG A 49 -15.69 -13.36 2.63
CA ARG A 49 -14.70 -13.50 3.71
C ARG A 49 -13.46 -12.65 3.47
N VAL A 50 -12.97 -12.53 2.23
CA VAL A 50 -11.88 -11.60 1.89
C VAL A 50 -12.23 -10.18 2.32
N LYS A 51 -13.39 -9.66 1.91
CA LYS A 51 -13.85 -8.30 2.29
C LYS A 51 -13.97 -8.14 3.81
N ALA A 52 -14.49 -9.14 4.52
CA ALA A 52 -14.58 -9.10 5.98
C ALA A 52 -13.19 -9.05 6.65
N LEU A 53 -12.23 -9.86 6.19
CA LEU A 53 -10.87 -9.89 6.71
C LEU A 53 -10.09 -8.61 6.42
N GLN A 54 -10.25 -8.02 5.23
CA GLN A 54 -9.67 -6.72 4.88
C GLN A 54 -10.20 -5.60 5.79
N ARG A 55 -11.52 -5.55 6.01
CA ARG A 55 -12.15 -4.60 6.94
C ARG A 55 -11.69 -4.81 8.38
N MET A 56 -11.47 -6.04 8.80
CA MET A 56 -10.93 -6.35 10.12
C MET A 56 -9.49 -5.87 10.23
N LEU A 57 -8.61 -6.24 9.29
CA LEU A 57 -7.19 -5.88 9.28
C LEU A 57 -6.99 -4.37 9.39
N THR A 58 -7.67 -3.58 8.53
CA THR A 58 -7.57 -2.12 8.50
C THR A 58 -8.00 -1.43 9.81
N ARG A 59 -8.77 -2.11 10.68
CA ARG A 59 -9.20 -1.59 11.97
C ARG A 59 -8.27 -1.97 13.13
N THR A 60 -7.42 -2.98 12.95
CA THR A 60 -6.53 -3.45 14.02
C THR A 60 -5.44 -2.44 14.37
N LEU A 61 -5.09 -2.36 15.65
CA LEU A 61 -3.97 -1.54 16.12
C LEU A 61 -2.64 -1.96 15.47
N SER A 62 -2.39 -3.27 15.35
CA SER A 62 -1.17 -3.80 14.73
C SER A 62 -1.00 -3.33 13.28
N ALA A 63 -2.06 -3.34 12.46
CA ALA A 63 -1.96 -2.88 11.08
C ALA A 63 -1.69 -1.37 10.99
N LYS A 64 -2.33 -0.56 11.86
CA LYS A 64 -2.09 0.89 11.92
C LYS A 64 -0.66 1.23 12.33
N LEU A 65 -0.15 0.58 13.37
CA LEU A 65 1.25 0.72 13.81
C LEU A 65 2.22 0.36 12.69
N TYR A 66 1.97 -0.76 12.02
CA TYR A 66 2.81 -1.21 10.91
C TYR A 66 2.79 -0.24 9.73
N ALA A 67 1.62 0.29 9.36
CA ALA A 67 1.47 1.27 8.30
C ALA A 67 2.22 2.58 8.59
N ILE A 68 2.10 3.12 9.82
CA ILE A 68 2.81 4.32 10.24
C ILE A 68 4.32 4.07 10.21
N ARG A 69 4.78 2.94 10.76
CA ARG A 69 6.21 2.59 10.79
C ARG A 69 6.78 2.54 9.37
N ARG A 70 6.06 1.94 8.42
CA ARG A 70 6.45 1.88 7.01
C ARG A 70 6.63 3.30 6.44
N VAL A 71 5.68 4.20 6.66
CA VAL A 71 5.77 5.57 6.11
C VAL A 71 6.87 6.40 6.77
N THR A 72 7.11 6.21 8.08
CA THR A 72 8.10 6.99 8.84
C THR A 72 9.53 6.49 8.69
N GLN A 73 9.73 5.26 8.20
CA GLN A 73 11.06 4.66 7.99
C GLN A 73 11.51 4.67 6.52
N ASN A 74 10.61 5.02 5.58
CA ASN A 74 10.94 5.12 4.16
C ASN A 74 11.76 6.38 3.86
N GLN A 75 12.48 6.38 2.73
CA GLN A 75 13.26 7.55 2.27
C GLN A 75 12.43 8.83 2.13
N GLY A 76 11.13 8.71 1.83
CA GLY A 76 10.19 9.84 1.75
C GLY A 76 9.68 10.35 3.11
N ALA A 77 10.13 9.81 4.24
CA ALA A 77 9.65 10.19 5.57
C ALA A 77 9.91 11.67 5.92
N ARG A 78 10.93 12.28 5.29
CA ARG A 78 11.29 13.70 5.47
C ARG A 78 10.62 14.64 4.46
N THR A 79 9.77 14.11 3.58
CA THR A 79 9.14 14.92 2.53
C THR A 79 7.70 15.18 2.92
N ALA A 80 7.36 16.43 3.21
CA ALA A 80 5.99 16.80 3.57
C ALA A 80 5.08 16.88 2.33
N GLY A 81 3.78 16.65 2.56
CA GLY A 81 2.73 16.85 1.57
C GLY A 81 2.35 18.33 1.45
N VAL A 82 1.11 18.59 1.04
CA VAL A 82 0.55 19.95 0.97
C VAL A 82 0.26 20.58 2.34
N ASP A 83 0.15 19.73 3.36
CA ASP A 83 -0.12 20.11 4.76
C ASP A 83 1.15 20.52 5.54
N CYS A 84 2.33 20.38 4.93
CA CYS A 84 3.61 20.65 5.57
C CYS A 84 3.84 19.87 6.89
N GLU A 85 3.09 18.78 7.13
CA GLU A 85 3.17 17.97 8.35
C GLU A 85 4.14 16.79 8.17
N LEU A 86 4.98 16.55 9.19
CA LEU A 86 5.88 15.40 9.31
C LEU A 86 5.62 14.65 10.62
N TRP A 87 5.96 13.36 10.65
CA TRP A 87 5.86 12.51 11.85
C TRP A 87 7.26 12.07 12.30
N ASP A 88 8.06 13.04 12.70
CA ASP A 88 9.45 12.91 13.10
C ASP A 88 9.60 12.39 14.54
N SER A 89 8.72 12.79 15.45
CA SER A 89 8.72 12.39 16.86
C SER A 89 7.95 11.08 17.14
N PRO A 90 8.35 10.29 18.14
CA PRO A 90 7.56 9.13 18.60
C PRO A 90 6.12 9.48 19.01
N GLU A 91 5.90 10.68 19.54
CA GLU A 91 4.61 11.19 20.01
C GLU A 91 3.68 11.48 18.83
N SER A 92 4.17 12.20 17.81
CA SER A 92 3.39 12.46 16.58
C SER A 92 2.99 11.17 15.86
N ARG A 93 3.89 10.18 15.83
CA ARG A 93 3.60 8.84 15.28
C ARG A 93 2.54 8.11 16.09
N TRP A 94 2.54 8.27 17.40
CA TRP A 94 1.55 7.66 18.29
C TRP A 94 0.17 8.30 18.09
N GLU A 95 0.09 9.63 18.07
CA GLU A 95 -1.15 10.36 17.82
C GLU A 95 -1.75 10.04 16.43
N ALA A 96 -0.90 9.86 15.43
CA ALA A 96 -1.31 9.51 14.07
C ALA A 96 -2.14 8.21 14.00
N ILE A 97 -1.96 7.26 14.93
CA ILE A 97 -2.76 6.03 15.01
C ILE A 97 -4.25 6.34 15.14
N GLY A 98 -4.58 7.37 15.94
CA GLY A 98 -5.95 7.83 16.13
C GLY A 98 -6.55 8.50 14.89
N ARG A 99 -5.70 9.04 14.01
CA ARG A 99 -6.08 9.74 12.77
C ARG A 99 -6.37 8.77 11.60
N LEU A 100 -5.85 7.55 11.66
CA LEU A 100 -6.12 6.47 10.69
C LEU A 100 -7.51 5.83 10.93
N LYS A 101 -8.56 6.56 10.53
CA LYS A 101 -9.96 6.13 10.61
C LYS A 101 -10.60 6.23 9.24
N ARG A 102 -11.38 5.22 8.85
CA ARG A 102 -12.18 5.24 7.61
C ARG A 102 -13.27 6.31 7.64
N ARG A 103 -14.03 6.40 8.73
CA ARG A 103 -15.14 7.36 8.89
C ARG A 103 -14.56 8.77 9.01
N GLY A 104 -15.07 9.70 8.20
CA GLY A 104 -14.60 11.08 8.16
C GLY A 104 -13.27 11.27 7.42
N TYR A 105 -12.71 10.22 6.80
CA TYR A 105 -11.51 10.37 5.98
C TYR A 105 -11.81 11.14 4.69
N LYS A 106 -11.05 12.22 4.49
CA LYS A 106 -10.98 13.02 3.27
C LYS A 106 -9.50 13.18 2.93
N PRO A 107 -9.00 12.62 1.81
CA PRO A 107 -7.62 12.83 1.41
C PRO A 107 -7.40 14.28 0.99
N LEU A 108 -6.17 14.75 1.15
CA LEU A 108 -5.76 16.05 0.66
C LEU A 108 -5.16 15.93 -0.75
N PRO A 109 -5.20 17.00 -1.56
CA PRO A 109 -4.56 17.01 -2.87
C PRO A 109 -3.07 16.70 -2.77
N LEU A 110 -2.52 16.06 -3.80
CA LEU A 110 -1.11 15.70 -3.83
C LEU A 110 -0.24 16.91 -4.20
N ARG A 111 0.93 17.04 -3.59
CA ARG A 111 1.90 18.08 -3.94
C ARG A 111 2.71 17.68 -5.17
N ARG A 112 2.63 18.45 -6.26
CA ARG A 112 3.38 18.17 -7.49
C ARG A 112 4.85 18.58 -7.36
N VAL A 113 5.75 17.67 -7.69
CA VAL A 113 7.19 17.86 -7.75
C VAL A 113 7.71 17.27 -9.05
N PHE A 114 8.70 17.91 -9.67
CA PHE A 114 9.35 17.39 -10.87
C PHE A 114 10.73 16.84 -10.50
N ILE A 115 11.01 15.61 -10.93
CA ILE A 115 12.31 14.97 -10.75
C ILE A 115 13.00 14.92 -12.12
N PRO A 116 14.20 15.47 -12.27
CA PRO A 116 14.92 15.43 -13.53
C PRO A 116 15.30 13.98 -13.87
N LYS A 117 15.08 13.56 -15.11
CA LYS A 117 15.62 12.30 -15.64
C LYS A 117 16.97 12.57 -16.30
N ALA A 118 17.79 11.52 -16.41
CA ALA A 118 19.06 11.58 -17.12
C ALA A 118 18.95 12.01 -18.60
N ASN A 119 17.77 11.87 -19.21
CA ASN A 119 17.50 12.26 -20.60
C ASN A 119 16.98 13.70 -20.77
N GLY A 120 17.07 14.54 -19.73
CA GLY A 120 16.63 15.94 -19.76
C GLY A 120 15.11 16.16 -19.64
N LYS A 121 14.30 15.09 -19.68
CA LYS A 121 12.86 15.18 -19.41
C LYS A 121 12.59 15.15 -17.91
N GLU A 122 11.50 15.75 -17.45
CA GLU A 122 11.11 15.69 -16.05
C GLU A 122 10.08 14.58 -15.81
N ARG A 123 10.21 13.88 -14.68
CA ARG A 123 9.18 12.96 -14.17
C ARG A 123 8.30 13.72 -13.18
N PRO A 124 7.00 13.89 -13.47
CA PRO A 124 6.09 14.41 -12.49
C PRO A 124 5.85 13.40 -11.35
N LEU A 125 5.96 13.86 -10.11
CA LEU A 125 5.64 13.12 -8.90
C LEU A 125 4.54 13.86 -8.12
N GLY A 126 3.54 13.14 -7.64
CA GLY A 126 2.57 13.62 -6.66
C GLY A 126 2.91 13.08 -5.29
N ILE A 127 3.24 13.96 -4.35
CA ILE A 127 3.62 13.61 -2.98
C ILE A 127 2.38 13.74 -2.09
N PRO A 128 1.82 12.63 -1.56
CA PRO A 128 0.70 12.70 -0.64
C PRO A 128 1.14 13.15 0.77
N THR A 129 0.17 13.57 1.58
CA THR A 129 0.39 13.87 3.00
C THR A 129 0.85 12.63 3.78
N MET A 130 1.41 12.82 4.97
CA MET A 130 1.82 11.71 5.83
C MET A 130 0.63 10.82 6.21
N ARG A 131 -0.52 11.45 6.50
CA ARG A 131 -1.78 10.77 6.76
C ARG A 131 -2.24 9.93 5.57
N ASP A 132 -2.21 10.50 4.37
CA ASP A 132 -2.66 9.80 3.16
C ASP A 132 -1.73 8.66 2.79
N ARG A 133 -0.41 8.84 2.92
CA ARG A 133 0.56 7.75 2.78
C ARG A 133 0.31 6.63 3.77
N ALA A 134 0.03 6.95 5.03
CA ALA A 134 -0.24 5.94 6.06
C ALA A 134 -1.57 5.22 5.82
N MET A 135 -2.60 5.91 5.33
CA MET A 135 -3.84 5.28 4.89
C MET A 135 -3.60 4.37 3.68
N GLN A 136 -2.85 4.81 2.66
CA GLN A 136 -2.49 3.98 1.51
C GLN A 136 -1.69 2.74 1.94
N ALA A 137 -0.71 2.90 2.83
CA ALA A 137 0.07 1.80 3.39
C ALA A 137 -0.81 0.81 4.18
N LEU A 138 -1.80 1.30 4.93
CA LEU A 138 -2.72 0.46 5.68
C LEU A 138 -3.61 -0.41 4.78
N TYR A 139 -4.19 0.18 3.73
CA TYR A 139 -5.00 -0.56 2.76
C TYR A 139 -4.15 -1.46 1.86
N LEU A 140 -2.90 -1.07 1.60
CA LEU A 140 -1.94 -1.90 0.89
C LEU A 140 -1.73 -3.24 1.61
N LEU A 141 -1.60 -3.25 2.93
CA LEU A 141 -1.47 -4.51 3.71
C LEU A 141 -2.64 -5.46 3.49
N ALA A 142 -3.84 -4.92 3.22
CA ALA A 142 -5.05 -5.69 2.97
C ALA A 142 -5.18 -6.14 1.50
N LEU A 143 -4.57 -5.42 0.56
CA LEU A 143 -4.60 -5.69 -0.86
C LEU A 143 -3.48 -6.66 -1.30
N GLU A 144 -2.28 -6.52 -0.74
CA GLU A 144 -1.09 -7.33 -1.05
C GLU A 144 -1.37 -8.86 -1.08
N PRO A 145 -2.08 -9.46 -0.11
CA PRO A 145 -2.31 -10.90 -0.12
C PRO A 145 -3.27 -11.35 -1.22
N VAL A 146 -4.19 -10.47 -1.62
CA VAL A 146 -5.12 -10.73 -2.72
C VAL A 146 -4.38 -10.65 -4.04
N ALA A 147 -3.69 -9.52 -4.30
CA ALA A 147 -2.88 -9.34 -5.50
C ALA A 147 -1.88 -10.50 -5.65
N LYS A 148 -1.13 -10.85 -4.61
CA LYS A 148 -0.18 -11.96 -4.68
C LYS A 148 -0.80 -13.31 -5.05
N SER A 149 -2.07 -13.54 -4.68
CA SER A 149 -2.76 -14.80 -4.94
C SER A 149 -3.41 -14.85 -6.32
N THR A 150 -3.71 -13.71 -6.93
CA THR A 150 -4.36 -13.60 -8.25
C THR A 150 -3.39 -13.26 -9.39
N SER A 151 -2.24 -12.65 -9.09
CA SER A 151 -1.26 -12.23 -10.11
C SER A 151 -0.57 -13.41 -10.79
N ASP A 152 -0.22 -13.21 -12.06
CA ASP A 152 0.50 -14.18 -12.90
C ASP A 152 1.84 -14.62 -12.27
N PRO A 153 2.22 -15.92 -12.39
CA PRO A 153 3.52 -16.42 -11.93
C PRO A 153 4.74 -15.73 -12.54
N ASN A 154 4.65 -15.27 -13.79
CA ASN A 154 5.68 -14.58 -14.57
C ASN A 154 5.58 -13.05 -14.49
N SER A 155 4.74 -12.52 -13.59
CA SER A 155 4.77 -11.10 -13.24
C SER A 155 5.80 -10.87 -12.12
N TYR A 156 6.83 -10.06 -12.38
CA TYR A 156 7.95 -9.84 -11.47
C TYR A 156 8.01 -8.42 -10.88
N GLY A 157 7.44 -7.43 -11.55
CA GLY A 157 7.48 -6.03 -11.12
C GLY A 157 6.75 -5.82 -9.79
N PHE A 158 7.29 -4.95 -8.92
CA PHE A 158 6.66 -4.45 -7.68
C PHE A 158 6.18 -5.48 -6.63
N ARG A 159 6.56 -6.76 -6.79
CA ARG A 159 6.18 -7.85 -5.86
C ARG A 159 7.21 -8.07 -4.76
N ILE A 160 6.70 -8.29 -3.55
CA ILE A 160 7.52 -8.70 -2.41
C ILE A 160 8.14 -10.08 -2.70
N ASN A 161 9.47 -10.17 -2.54
CA ASN A 161 10.30 -11.35 -2.80
C ASN A 161 10.36 -11.77 -4.28
N ARG A 162 10.25 -10.81 -5.21
CA ARG A 162 10.62 -10.98 -6.62
C ARG A 162 11.62 -9.88 -7.00
N SER A 163 12.57 -10.22 -7.85
CA SER A 163 13.61 -9.31 -8.32
C SER A 163 13.75 -9.35 -9.84
N THR A 164 14.49 -8.39 -10.40
CA THR A 164 14.86 -8.40 -11.83
C THR A 164 15.70 -9.62 -12.20
N ALA A 165 16.45 -10.19 -11.24
CA ALA A 165 17.20 -11.42 -11.44
C ALA A 165 16.30 -12.63 -11.71
N ASP A 166 15.13 -12.70 -11.06
CA ASP A 166 14.15 -13.76 -11.32
C ASP A 166 13.58 -13.67 -12.73
N ALA A 167 13.30 -12.45 -13.20
CA ALA A 167 12.84 -12.20 -14.56
C ALA A 167 13.90 -12.61 -15.60
N MET A 168 15.16 -12.25 -15.39
CA MET A 168 16.28 -12.69 -16.24
C MET A 168 16.43 -14.21 -16.25
N GLY A 169 16.29 -14.85 -15.09
CA GLY A 169 16.29 -16.31 -14.96
C GLY A 169 15.19 -16.97 -15.78
N GLN A 170 13.98 -16.42 -15.74
CA GLN A 170 12.85 -16.91 -16.54
C GLN A 170 13.09 -16.72 -18.04
N VAL A 171 13.56 -15.56 -18.47
CA VAL A 171 13.91 -15.30 -19.87
C VAL A 171 14.94 -16.33 -20.36
N ARG A 172 16.01 -16.55 -19.57
CA ARG A 172 17.02 -17.56 -19.89
C ARG A 172 16.42 -18.97 -19.98
N ALA A 173 15.54 -19.34 -19.05
CA ALA A 173 14.90 -20.66 -19.07
C ALA A 173 14.02 -20.86 -20.32
N CYS A 174 13.36 -19.81 -20.79
CA CYS A 174 12.56 -19.82 -22.02
C CYS A 174 13.42 -19.85 -23.29
N THR A 175 14.55 -19.15 -23.33
CA THR A 175 15.38 -19.01 -24.55
C THR A 175 16.51 -20.03 -24.71
N SER A 176 16.91 -20.72 -23.63
CA SER A 176 18.05 -21.65 -23.64
C SER A 176 17.76 -23.07 -24.14
N ARG A 177 16.50 -23.41 -24.42
CA ARG A 177 16.12 -24.75 -24.90
C ARG A 177 16.38 -24.90 -26.40
N ARG A 178 16.69 -26.12 -26.87
CA ARG A 178 16.96 -26.39 -28.30
C ARG A 178 15.77 -26.03 -29.23
N ASN A 179 14.55 -26.07 -28.70
CA ASN A 179 13.31 -25.73 -29.40
C ASN A 179 12.77 -24.35 -28.98
N SER A 180 13.60 -23.45 -28.44
CA SER A 180 13.16 -22.12 -28.03
C SER A 180 12.87 -21.23 -29.25
N SER A 181 11.97 -20.28 -29.07
CA SER A 181 11.72 -19.24 -30.07
C SER A 181 12.97 -18.39 -30.28
N ARG A 182 13.35 -18.16 -31.54
CA ARG A 182 14.47 -17.29 -31.93
C ARG A 182 14.14 -15.80 -31.87
N TRP A 183 12.86 -15.47 -31.74
CA TRP A 183 12.36 -14.10 -31.81
C TRP A 183 11.73 -13.71 -30.47
N VAL A 184 11.98 -12.47 -30.05
CA VAL A 184 11.40 -11.87 -28.84
C VAL A 184 10.65 -10.62 -29.28
N LEU A 185 9.41 -10.48 -28.81
CA LEU A 185 8.63 -9.26 -28.99
C LEU A 185 8.92 -8.34 -27.79
N GLU A 186 9.53 -7.19 -28.06
CA GLU A 186 9.65 -6.11 -27.08
C GLU A 186 8.44 -5.20 -27.19
N ALA A 187 7.71 -5.03 -26.09
CA ALA A 187 6.54 -4.16 -26.01
C ALA A 187 6.59 -3.35 -24.72
N ASP A 188 6.26 -2.06 -24.80
CA ASP A 188 6.12 -1.16 -23.66
C ASP A 188 4.79 -0.40 -23.73
N ILE A 189 4.21 -0.11 -22.56
CA ILE A 189 2.92 0.56 -22.44
C ILE A 189 3.16 2.06 -22.25
N LYS A 190 2.83 2.84 -23.29
CA LYS A 190 2.95 4.30 -23.24
C LYS A 190 2.00 4.89 -22.18
N GLY A 191 2.57 5.58 -21.19
CA GLY A 191 1.80 6.33 -20.20
C GLY A 191 0.90 5.45 -19.33
N CYS A 192 1.40 4.27 -18.92
CA CYS A 192 0.65 3.30 -18.10
C CYS A 192 -0.04 3.92 -16.88
N PHE A 193 0.60 4.86 -16.18
CA PHE A 193 -0.01 5.51 -15.00
C PHE A 193 -0.94 6.67 -15.35
N ASP A 194 -0.78 7.28 -16.52
CA ASP A 194 -1.47 8.53 -16.88
C ASP A 194 -2.85 8.26 -17.50
N HIS A 195 -3.06 7.08 -18.09
CA HIS A 195 -4.28 6.75 -18.85
C HIS A 195 -5.17 5.67 -18.21
N ILE A 196 -4.96 5.33 -16.94
CA ILE A 196 -5.80 4.31 -16.27
C ILE A 196 -7.20 4.86 -16.02
N ASN A 197 -8.21 4.13 -16.49
CA ASN A 197 -9.61 4.45 -16.25
C ASN A 197 -10.00 4.18 -14.79
N HIS A 198 -10.59 5.18 -14.13
CA HIS A 198 -10.99 5.12 -12.72
C HIS A 198 -12.11 4.11 -12.47
N ASP A 199 -13.11 4.03 -13.34
CA ASP A 199 -14.23 3.09 -13.22
C ASP A 199 -13.75 1.64 -13.33
N TRP A 200 -12.76 1.40 -14.19
CA TRP A 200 -12.13 0.08 -14.30
C TRP A 200 -11.46 -0.31 -12.98
N LEU A 201 -10.66 0.58 -12.39
CA LEU A 201 -9.99 0.34 -11.10
C LEU A 201 -11.00 0.07 -9.97
N GLU A 202 -12.07 0.86 -9.90
CA GLU A 202 -13.08 0.69 -8.86
C GLU A 202 -13.84 -0.65 -8.95
N ASN A 203 -13.97 -1.18 -10.17
CA ASN A 203 -14.66 -2.44 -10.40
C ASN A 203 -13.78 -3.67 -10.18
N HIS A 204 -12.50 -3.60 -10.54
CA HIS A 204 -11.59 -4.75 -10.55
C HIS A 204 -10.66 -4.84 -9.34
N VAL A 205 -10.40 -3.73 -8.64
CA VAL A 205 -9.56 -3.76 -7.44
C VAL A 205 -10.40 -4.22 -6.23
N PRO A 206 -10.08 -5.37 -5.59
CA PRO A 206 -10.84 -5.92 -4.49
C PRO A 206 -10.49 -5.20 -3.18
N MET A 207 -10.89 -3.93 -3.10
CA MET A 207 -10.72 -3.08 -1.92
C MET A 207 -11.96 -2.21 -1.66
N ASP A 208 -11.86 -1.32 -0.67
CA ASP A 208 -12.92 -0.36 -0.35
C ASP A 208 -13.04 0.72 -1.44
N ARG A 209 -14.09 0.60 -2.26
CA ARG A 209 -14.38 1.49 -3.39
C ARG A 209 -14.48 2.97 -2.98
N GLU A 210 -15.07 3.26 -1.83
CA GLU A 210 -15.21 4.65 -1.37
C GLU A 210 -13.85 5.30 -1.09
N ILE A 211 -12.91 4.52 -0.55
CA ILE A 211 -11.57 5.01 -0.23
C ILE A 211 -10.73 5.14 -1.50
N LEU A 212 -10.80 4.15 -2.39
CA LEU A 212 -10.11 4.19 -3.68
C LEU A 212 -10.57 5.40 -4.50
N ARG A 213 -11.89 5.60 -4.65
CA ARG A 213 -12.48 6.75 -5.35
C ARG A 213 -12.00 8.09 -4.79
N LYS A 214 -11.94 8.20 -3.46
CA LYS A 214 -11.43 9.41 -2.79
C LYS A 214 -9.98 9.71 -3.15
N TRP A 215 -9.11 8.69 -3.26
CA TRP A 215 -7.73 8.89 -3.67
C TRP A 215 -7.59 9.26 -5.13
N LEU A 216 -8.35 8.62 -6.01
CA LEU A 216 -8.35 8.92 -7.44
C LEU A 216 -8.81 10.36 -7.72
N LYS A 217 -9.80 10.84 -6.94
CA LYS A 217 -10.38 12.19 -7.05
C LYS A 217 -9.76 13.24 -6.14
N ALA A 218 -8.68 12.94 -5.41
CA ALA A 218 -8.07 13.87 -4.46
C ALA A 218 -7.49 15.13 -5.11
N GLY A 219 -7.23 15.09 -6.43
CA GLY A 219 -6.63 16.19 -7.17
C GLY A 219 -5.15 16.38 -6.84
N LEU A 220 -4.56 17.40 -7.48
CA LEU A 220 -3.14 17.68 -7.40
C LEU A 220 -2.92 19.18 -7.33
N ILE A 221 -2.04 19.63 -6.43
CA ILE A 221 -1.66 21.04 -6.31
C ILE A 221 -0.29 21.25 -6.98
N TYR A 222 -0.24 22.17 -7.94
CA TYR A 222 0.98 22.64 -8.59
C TYR A 222 1.03 24.17 -8.59
N LYS A 223 2.13 24.75 -8.10
CA LYS A 223 2.32 26.21 -8.00
C LYS A 223 1.12 26.96 -7.36
N GLY A 224 0.50 26.38 -6.33
CA GLY A 224 -0.63 26.97 -5.63
C GLY A 224 -1.99 26.82 -6.31
N GLN A 225 -2.05 26.21 -7.50
CA GLN A 225 -3.30 25.94 -8.21
C GLN A 225 -3.71 24.48 -8.03
N LEU A 226 -5.00 24.27 -7.74
CA LEU A 226 -5.60 22.94 -7.70
C LEU A 226 -5.95 22.50 -9.11
N GLN A 227 -5.37 21.39 -9.55
CA GLN A 227 -5.70 20.71 -10.79
C GLN A 227 -6.50 19.45 -10.47
N ALA A 228 -7.64 19.29 -11.14
CA ALA A 228 -8.43 18.08 -11.05
C ALA A 228 -7.72 16.92 -11.75
N THR A 229 -7.81 15.73 -11.18
CA THR A 229 -7.28 14.50 -11.80
C THR A 229 -8.45 13.78 -12.47
N GLU A 230 -8.60 13.94 -13.79
CA GLU A 230 -9.69 13.31 -14.56
C GLU A 230 -9.36 11.88 -15.01
N ALA A 231 -8.08 11.57 -15.20
CA ALA A 231 -7.60 10.24 -15.59
C ALA A 231 -6.23 9.93 -14.96
N GLY A 232 -5.92 8.63 -14.86
CA GLY A 232 -4.65 8.15 -14.35
C GLY A 232 -4.56 8.10 -12.82
N THR A 233 -3.42 7.62 -12.34
CA THR A 233 -3.09 7.50 -10.92
C THR A 233 -1.88 8.37 -10.59
N PRO A 234 -1.92 9.19 -9.53
CA PRO A 234 -0.78 10.03 -9.20
C PRO A 234 0.46 9.19 -8.87
N GLN A 235 1.53 9.36 -9.67
CA GLN A 235 2.81 8.71 -9.39
C GLN A 235 3.36 9.20 -8.05
N GLY A 236 3.45 8.32 -7.05
CA GLY A 236 3.93 8.64 -5.71
C GLY A 236 3.05 8.10 -4.57
N GLY A 237 1.85 7.61 -4.89
CA GLY A 237 1.04 6.87 -3.92
C GLY A 237 1.62 5.48 -3.62
N ILE A 238 1.67 5.10 -2.34
CA ILE A 238 2.20 3.79 -1.90
C ILE A 238 1.37 2.63 -2.45
N ILE A 239 0.09 2.87 -2.74
CA ILE A 239 -0.83 1.86 -3.27
C ILE A 239 -0.79 1.72 -4.80
N THR A 240 -0.12 2.64 -5.50
CA THR A 240 -0.13 2.74 -6.98
C THR A 240 0.47 1.50 -7.68
N PRO A 241 1.62 0.95 -7.22
CA PRO A 241 2.20 -0.23 -7.89
C PRO A 241 1.34 -1.51 -7.83
N PRO A 242 0.74 -1.89 -6.69
CA PRO A 242 -0.12 -3.08 -6.64
C PRO A 242 -1.52 -2.88 -7.23
N THR A 243 -2.03 -1.64 -7.37
CA THR A 243 -3.25 -1.41 -8.15
C THR A 243 -3.00 -1.56 -9.65
N THR A 244 -1.79 -1.26 -10.12
CA THR A 244 -1.41 -1.44 -11.54
C THR A 244 -1.07 -2.88 -11.90
N GLU A 245 -0.57 -3.69 -10.96
CA GLU A 245 -0.44 -5.14 -11.19
C GLU A 245 -1.79 -5.81 -11.43
N GLN A 246 -2.86 -5.37 -10.75
CA GLN A 246 -4.20 -5.91 -10.94
C GLN A 246 -4.86 -5.46 -12.25
N THR A 247 -4.38 -4.37 -12.87
CA THR A 247 -4.81 -3.95 -14.22
C THR A 247 -4.09 -4.70 -15.35
N ALA A 248 -2.95 -5.32 -15.05
CA ALA A 248 -2.06 -5.93 -16.03
C ALA A 248 -2.18 -7.47 -16.09
N ALA A 249 -3.02 -8.07 -15.24
CA ALA A 249 -3.35 -9.49 -15.22
C ALA A 249 -4.79 -9.69 -15.73
#